data_AF-A0A7S3B7R2-F1
#
_entry.id   AF-A0A7S3B7R2-F1
#
_cell.length_a   1.000
_cell.length_b   1.000
_cell.length_c   1.000
_cell.angle_alpha   90.00
_cell.angle_beta   90.00
_cell.angle_gamma   90.00
#
_symmetry.space_group_name_H-M   'P 1'
#
loop_
_entity.id
_entity.type
_entity.pdbx_description
1 polymer ?
#
loop_
_entity_poly.entity_id
_entity_poly.type
_entity_poly.pdbx_seq_one_letter_code
_entity_poly.pdbx_strand_id
1 'polypeptide(L)'
;DEEMGKKAKVVTVEPPEPEPESAPAASSSKAVTYAQVARRTTHTKKKLLVLSSRGVTAGFVELMDNLLKLLPHAKKEPKFDKSAPIGEIAEIAELAGCRAALYFEARKMK
;
A
#
# COMPACT_ATOMS: atom_id res chain seq x y z
N ASP A 1 34.52 13.16 -16.92
CA ASP A 1 33.77 12.72 -18.11
C ASP A 1 33.50 11.22 -17.94
N GLU A 2 32.39 10.85 -17.30
CA GLU A 2 31.07 10.56 -17.92
C GLU A 2 31.05 9.11 -18.43
N GLU A 3 30.62 8.14 -17.61
CA GLU A 3 29.25 7.64 -17.41
C GLU A 3 28.51 7.14 -18.67
N MET A 4 27.67 6.11 -18.46
CA MET A 4 26.76 5.42 -19.39
C MET A 4 27.41 4.41 -20.37
N GLY A 5 26.88 3.20 -20.54
CA GLY A 5 25.61 2.66 -20.11
C GLY A 5 25.44 1.18 -20.45
N LYS A 6 24.51 0.58 -19.71
CA LYS A 6 23.96 -0.79 -19.78
C LYS A 6 23.88 -1.41 -21.18
N LYS A 7 24.12 -2.73 -21.23
CA LYS A 7 23.28 -3.63 -22.04
C LYS A 7 22.84 -4.82 -21.19
N ALA A 8 21.65 -4.68 -20.61
CA ALA A 8 20.90 -5.79 -20.07
C ALA A 8 20.55 -6.72 -21.23
N LYS A 9 20.87 -8.00 -21.06
CA LYS A 9 20.62 -9.09 -22.00
C LYS A 9 19.11 -9.26 -22.19
N VAL A 10 18.63 -9.01 -23.40
CA VAL A 10 17.28 -9.37 -23.85
C VAL A 10 17.24 -10.90 -23.92
N VAL A 11 16.47 -11.51 -23.03
CA VAL A 11 16.05 -12.91 -23.17
C VAL A 11 14.66 -12.87 -23.80
N THR A 12 14.62 -13.19 -25.08
CA THR A 12 13.40 -13.49 -25.82
C THR A 12 12.84 -14.80 -25.27
N VAL A 13 11.64 -14.77 -24.69
CA VAL A 13 10.85 -15.97 -24.46
C VAL A 13 9.52 -15.75 -25.17
N GLU A 14 9.27 -16.61 -26.16
CA GLU A 14 8.05 -16.73 -26.92
C GLU A 14 6.82 -16.85 -26.01
N PRO A 15 5.72 -16.12 -26.32
CA PRO A 15 4.48 -16.20 -25.55
C PRO A 15 3.72 -17.50 -25.87
N PRO A 16 3.19 -18.23 -24.86
CA PRO A 16 2.18 -19.24 -25.12
C PRO A 16 0.85 -18.55 -25.44
N GLU A 17 0.33 -18.83 -26.62
CA GLU A 17 -0.96 -18.37 -27.13
C GLU A 17 -2.13 -18.91 -26.28
N PRO A 18 -3.09 -18.06 -25.88
CA PRO A 18 -4.43 -18.52 -25.54
C PRO A 18 -5.39 -18.24 -26.71
N GLU A 19 -5.82 -19.32 -27.37
CA GLU A 19 -6.94 -19.32 -28.33
C GLU A 19 -8.30 -19.04 -27.64
N PRO A 20 -9.32 -18.57 -28.40
CA PRO A 20 -10.29 -17.59 -27.92
C PRO A 20 -11.76 -18.07 -27.92
N GLU A 21 -12.48 -17.97 -26.80
CA GLU A 21 -13.96 -18.00 -26.83
C GLU A 21 -14.59 -17.05 -25.79
N SER A 22 -14.89 -15.84 -26.26
CA SER A 22 -16.19 -15.14 -26.19
C SER A 22 -16.01 -13.62 -26.21
N ALA A 23 -16.23 -13.03 -27.38
CA ALA A 23 -16.22 -11.59 -27.61
C ALA A 23 -17.68 -11.02 -27.56
N PRO A 24 -17.93 -9.71 -27.69
CA PRO A 24 -18.30 -8.85 -26.56
C PRO A 24 -19.62 -8.08 -26.78
N ALA A 25 -20.35 -7.75 -25.71
CA ALA A 25 -21.39 -6.73 -25.78
C ALA A 25 -20.78 -5.35 -25.48
N ALA A 26 -20.83 -4.47 -26.48
CA ALA A 26 -20.19 -3.16 -26.50
C ALA A 26 -20.76 -2.19 -25.43
N SER A 27 -19.86 -1.59 -24.65
CA SER A 27 -20.02 -0.24 -24.13
C SER A 27 -18.72 0.52 -24.37
N SER A 28 -18.82 1.62 -25.09
CA SER A 28 -17.72 2.51 -25.46
C SER A 28 -17.22 3.27 -24.22
N SER A 29 -16.48 2.59 -23.36
CA SER A 29 -15.67 3.21 -22.32
C SER A 29 -14.23 2.91 -22.63
N LYS A 30 -13.44 3.94 -22.95
CA LYS A 30 -12.00 3.85 -23.18
C LYS A 30 -11.39 2.95 -22.10
N ALA A 31 -10.84 1.81 -22.50
CA ALA A 31 -10.22 0.87 -21.58
C ALA A 31 -9.08 1.58 -20.87
N VAL A 32 -9.26 1.86 -19.58
CA VAL A 32 -8.19 2.38 -18.74
C VAL A 32 -7.19 1.25 -18.57
N THR A 33 -6.09 1.30 -19.31
CA THR A 33 -4.99 0.35 -19.17
C THR A 33 -4.19 0.74 -17.93
N TYR A 34 -4.35 -0.01 -16.85
CA TYR A 34 -3.53 0.16 -15.66
C TYR A 34 -2.11 -0.33 -15.96
N ALA A 35 -1.11 0.52 -15.73
CA ALA A 35 0.29 0.12 -15.84
C ALA A 35 0.55 -1.10 -14.94
N GLN A 36 1.06 -2.18 -15.53
CA GLN A 36 1.39 -3.40 -14.78
C GLN A 36 2.48 -3.07 -13.75
N VAL A 37 2.11 -3.07 -12.47
CA VAL A 37 3.05 -2.80 -11.38
C VAL A 37 4.03 -3.97 -11.29
N ALA A 38 5.27 -3.75 -11.72
CA ALA A 38 6.35 -4.72 -11.57
C ALA A 38 6.55 -5.03 -10.08
N ARG A 39 6.07 -6.20 -9.63
CA ARG A 39 6.22 -6.64 -8.25
C ARG A 39 7.68 -7.04 -8.01
N ARG A 40 8.48 -6.11 -7.50
CA ARG A 40 9.76 -6.46 -6.86
C ARG A 40 9.47 -7.10 -5.50
N THR A 41 9.02 -8.35 -5.52
CA THR A 41 8.74 -9.13 -4.31
C THR A 41 10.06 -9.66 -3.75
N THR A 42 10.81 -8.77 -3.08
CA THR A 42 11.68 -9.17 -1.98
C THR A 42 10.89 -8.90 -0.70
N HIS A 43 9.93 -9.80 -0.44
CA HIS A 43 8.95 -9.71 0.64
C HIS A 43 9.57 -10.05 2.00
N THR A 44 10.63 -9.34 2.38
CA THR A 44 11.34 -9.59 3.64
C THR A 44 10.66 -8.85 4.79
N LYS A 45 9.73 -9.52 5.47
CA LYS A 45 9.37 -9.31 6.89
C LYS A 45 9.10 -7.86 7.37
N LYS A 46 8.57 -6.96 6.54
CA LYS A 46 8.27 -5.58 6.98
C LYS A 46 6.90 -5.56 7.66
N LYS A 47 6.87 -5.33 8.97
CA LYS A 47 5.63 -5.08 9.71
C LYS A 47 5.25 -3.60 9.62
N LEU A 48 3.97 -3.33 9.53
CA LEU A 48 3.39 -1.99 9.43
C LEU A 48 2.54 -1.73 10.66
N LEU A 49 2.71 -0.58 11.29
CA LEU A 49 1.87 -0.15 12.41
C LEU A 49 0.73 0.72 11.87
N VAL A 50 -0.50 0.49 12.29
CA VAL A 50 -1.67 1.29 11.90
C VAL A 50 -2.27 1.92 13.15
N LEU A 51 -2.26 3.25 13.19
CA LEU A 51 -2.77 4.07 14.28
C LEU A 51 -3.65 5.17 13.74
N SER A 52 -4.47 5.71 14.62
CA SER A 52 -5.36 6.81 14.31
C SER A 52 -5.40 7.78 15.47
N SER A 53 -5.75 9.02 15.17
CA SER A 53 -5.88 10.07 16.16
C SER A 53 -7.16 9.92 17.01
N ARG A 54 -7.20 10.51 18.20
CA ARG A 54 -8.46 10.63 18.96
C ARG A 54 -9.48 11.47 18.18
N GLY A 55 -10.76 11.07 18.22
CA GLY A 55 -11.83 11.76 17.48
C GLY A 55 -11.93 11.41 16.00
N VAL A 56 -11.45 10.23 15.58
CA VAL A 56 -11.72 9.66 14.25
C VAL A 56 -13.19 9.31 14.04
N THR A 57 -13.67 9.47 12.81
CA THR A 57 -15.06 9.15 12.41
C THR A 57 -15.25 7.65 12.22
N ALA A 58 -16.51 7.19 12.14
CA ALA A 58 -16.82 5.80 11.82
C ALA A 58 -16.17 5.34 10.50
N GLY A 59 -16.14 6.21 9.49
CA GLY A 59 -15.50 5.91 8.20
C GLY A 59 -13.99 5.63 8.31
N PHE A 60 -13.27 6.36 9.16
CA PHE A 60 -11.85 6.06 9.41
C PHE A 60 -11.66 4.72 10.13
N VAL A 61 -12.57 4.34 11.01
CA VAL A 61 -12.52 3.04 11.70
C VAL A 61 -12.70 1.91 10.70
N GLU A 62 -13.71 1.99 9.83
CA GLU A 62 -13.93 1.00 8.77
C GLU A 62 -12.78 0.96 7.76
N LEU A 63 -12.21 2.12 7.40
CA LEU A 63 -11.05 2.21 6.53
C LEU A 63 -9.84 1.46 7.11
N MET A 64 -9.57 1.61 8.41
CA MET A 64 -8.49 0.87 9.07
C MET A 64 -8.74 -0.64 9.02
N ASP A 65 -9.98 -1.08 9.25
CA ASP A 65 -10.32 -2.50 9.22
C ASP A 65 -10.18 -3.09 7.80
N ASN A 66 -10.49 -2.31 6.76
CA ASN A 66 -10.25 -2.69 5.38
C ASN A 66 -8.75 -2.75 5.03
N LEU A 67 -7.94 -1.81 5.54
CA LEU A 67 -6.49 -1.83 5.37
C LEU A 67 -5.84 -3.02 6.06
N LEU A 68 -6.32 -3.41 7.24
CA LEU A 68 -5.84 -4.60 7.94
C LEU A 68 -6.13 -5.88 7.16
N LYS A 69 -7.28 -5.94 6.46
CA LYS A 69 -7.61 -7.06 5.56
C LYS A 69 -6.72 -7.08 4.31
N LEU A 70 -6.32 -5.92 3.81
CA LEU A 70 -5.46 -5.80 2.63
C LEU A 70 -3.97 -6.05 2.95
N LEU A 71 -3.54 -5.68 4.15
CA LEU A 71 -2.16 -5.73 4.61
C LEU A 71 -2.01 -6.77 5.75
N PRO A 72 -1.75 -8.05 5.45
CA PRO A 72 -1.73 -9.11 6.47
C PRO A 72 -0.59 -8.99 7.49
N HIS A 73 0.39 -8.12 7.22
CA HIS A 73 1.54 -7.82 8.07
C HIS A 73 1.37 -6.50 8.85
N ALA A 74 0.18 -5.89 8.75
CA ALA A 74 -0.16 -4.70 9.51
C ALA A 74 -0.69 -5.06 10.90
N LYS A 75 -0.30 -4.28 11.91
CA LYS A 75 -0.77 -4.38 13.29
C LYS A 75 -1.54 -3.12 13.65
N LYS A 76 -2.74 -3.27 14.21
CA LYS A 76 -3.56 -2.17 14.73
C LYS A 76 -3.09 -1.80 16.13
N GLU A 77 -2.89 -0.51 16.38
CA GLU A 77 -2.57 0.05 17.71
C GLU A 77 -3.73 0.91 18.23
N PRO A 78 -3.78 1.19 19.55
CA PRO A 78 -4.78 2.08 20.12
C PRO A 78 -4.63 3.52 19.59
N LYS A 79 -5.66 4.33 19.81
CA LYS A 79 -5.72 5.70 19.30
C LYS A 79 -4.65 6.57 19.96
N PHE A 80 -3.85 7.24 19.13
CA PHE A 80 -2.82 8.18 19.54
C PHE A 80 -3.45 9.51 19.99
N ASP A 81 -2.90 10.12 21.03
CA ASP A 81 -3.38 11.40 21.54
C ASP A 81 -2.87 12.58 20.71
N LYS A 82 -3.67 13.64 20.54
CA LYS A 82 -3.27 14.79 19.69
C LYS A 82 -2.31 15.75 20.39
N SER A 83 -2.27 15.71 21.71
CA SER A 83 -1.39 16.52 22.54
C SER A 83 0.07 16.06 22.42
N ALA A 84 0.27 14.78 22.14
CA ALA A 84 1.59 14.18 22.03
C ALA A 84 2.28 14.59 20.72
N PRO A 85 3.59 14.89 20.73
CA PRO A 85 4.36 15.16 19.54
C PRO A 85 4.37 13.94 18.61
N ILE A 86 4.26 14.20 17.30
CA ILE A 86 4.20 13.15 16.27
C ILE A 86 5.44 12.24 16.24
N GLY A 87 6.56 12.69 16.81
CA GLY A 87 7.80 11.91 16.95
C GLY A 87 7.63 10.65 17.81
N GLU A 88 6.74 10.67 18.81
CA GLU A 88 6.47 9.52 19.68
C GLU A 88 5.93 8.32 18.92
N ILE A 89 5.31 8.54 17.76
CA ILE A 89 4.84 7.46 16.88
C ILE A 89 6.01 6.57 16.41
N ALA A 90 7.19 7.15 16.19
CA ALA A 90 8.36 6.38 15.79
C ALA A 90 8.80 5.42 16.91
N GLU A 91 8.80 5.89 18.16
CA GLU A 91 9.12 5.06 19.33
C GLU A 91 8.09 3.95 19.52
N ILE A 92 6.80 4.27 19.40
CA ILE A 92 5.72 3.27 19.47
C ILE A 92 5.86 2.23 18.35
N ALA A 93 6.25 2.65 17.14
CA ALA A 93 6.50 1.75 16.02
C ALA A 93 7.67 0.80 16.29
N GLU A 94 8.75 1.30 16.87
CA GLU A 94 9.92 0.51 17.23
C GLU A 94 9.60 -0.49 18.36
N LEU A 95 8.89 -0.05 19.39
CA LEU A 95 8.40 -0.91 20.49
C LEU A 95 7.47 -2.02 19.97
N ALA A 96 6.63 -1.72 18.99
CA ALA A 96 5.75 -2.70 18.34
C ALA A 96 6.47 -3.59 17.31
N GLY A 97 7.78 -3.38 17.08
CA GLY A 97 8.58 -4.12 16.10
C GLY A 97 8.15 -3.87 14.64
N CYS A 98 7.59 -2.71 14.36
CA CYS A 98 7.14 -2.30 13.03
C CYS A 98 8.17 -1.40 12.36
N ARG A 99 8.43 -1.64 11.07
CA ARG A 99 9.41 -0.86 10.30
C ARG A 99 8.85 0.47 9.81
N ALA A 100 7.53 0.54 9.66
CA ALA A 100 6.83 1.74 9.23
C ALA A 100 5.54 1.88 10.03
N ALA A 101 5.05 3.11 10.14
CA ALA A 101 3.77 3.42 10.76
C ALA A 101 2.90 4.24 9.81
N LEU A 102 1.60 3.96 9.82
CA LEU A 102 0.54 4.70 9.16
C LEU A 102 -0.31 5.36 10.23
N TYR A 103 -0.30 6.69 10.24
CA TYR A 103 -1.06 7.49 11.20
C TYR A 103 -2.18 8.25 10.49
N PHE A 104 -3.43 7.97 10.90
CA PHE A 104 -4.60 8.70 10.44
C PHE A 104 -4.89 9.88 11.37
N GLU A 105 -4.54 11.08 10.93
CA GLU A 105 -4.88 12.31 11.65
C GLU A 105 -6.32 12.75 11.33
N ALA A 106 -7.23 12.62 12.30
CA ALA A 106 -8.56 13.22 12.18
C ALA A 106 -8.50 14.69 12.61
N ARG A 107 -8.71 15.61 11.68
CA ARG A 107 -8.89 17.04 11.97
C ARG A 107 -10.38 17.38 12.01
N LYS A 108 -10.71 18.59 12.50
CA LYS A 108 -12.10 19.06 12.72
C LYS A 108 -13.00 18.64 11.55
N MET A 109 -14.03 17.85 11.87
CA MET A 109 -15.19 17.67 11.01
C MET A 109 -15.88 19.02 10.92
N LYS A 110 -16.07 19.50 9.69
CA LYS A 110 -17.02 20.56 9.39
C LYS A 110 -18.27 19.92 8.84
#